data_AF-A0AAV1ZF28-F1
#
_entry.id   AF-A0AAV1ZF28-F1
#
_cell.length_a   1.000
_cell.length_b   1.000
_cell.length_c   1.000
_cell.angle_alpha   90.00
_cell.angle_beta   90.00
_cell.angle_gamma   90.00
#
_symmetry.space_group_name_H-M   'P 1'
#
loop_
_entity.id
_entity.type
_entity.pdbx_description
1 polymer ?
#
loop_
_entity_poly.entity_id
_entity_poly.type
_entity_poly.pdbx_seq_one_letter_code
_entity_poly.pdbx_strand_id
1 'polypeptide(L)' 'MECSSSFSQGKVLLTVFWDAQGVFLLDLLEAGTINATQCCDTLSKLKEAIRKKR' A
#
# COMPACT_ATOMS: atom_id res chain seq x y z
N MET A 1 17.25 11.69 16.67
CA MET A 1 16.26 12.45 15.87
C MET A 1 15.12 11.50 15.57
N GLU A 2 14.09 11.50 16.40
CA GLU A 2 12.86 10.75 16.12
C GLU A 2 11.91 11.72 15.43
N CYS A 3 11.70 11.55 14.14
CA CYS A 3 10.71 12.34 13.40
C CYS A 3 9.32 11.90 13.85
N SER A 4 8.69 12.70 14.72
CA SER A 4 7.31 12.51 15.14
C SER A 4 6.38 12.75 13.94
N SER A 5 5.99 11.68 13.25
CA SER A 5 4.95 11.72 12.23
C SER A 5 3.62 12.04 12.90
N SER A 6 3.18 13.30 12.82
CA SER A 6 1.88 13.75 13.30
C SER A 6 0.75 12.95 12.63
N PHE A 7 0.14 12.05 13.40
CA PHE A 7 -1.04 11.30 12.99
C PHE A 7 -2.23 12.26 12.88
N SER A 8 -2.66 12.62 11.66
CA SER A 8 -4.01 13.17 11.48
C SER A 8 -4.99 11.99 11.56
N GLN A 9 -5.56 11.78 12.75
CA GLN A 9 -6.55 10.75 13.04
C GLN A 9 -7.72 10.88 12.02
N GLY A 10 -7.96 9.84 11.20
CA GLY A 10 -9.09 9.78 10.27
C GLY A 10 -8.78 9.85 8.77
N LYS A 11 -7.52 9.93 8.34
CA LYS A 11 -7.17 9.80 6.91
C LYS A 11 -6.84 8.35 6.55
N VAL A 12 -7.66 7.75 5.69
CA VAL A 12 -7.37 6.46 5.06
C VAL A 12 -6.50 6.69 3.84
N LEU A 13 -5.43 5.92 3.71
CA LEU A 13 -4.58 5.93 2.54
C LEU A 13 -4.93 4.75 1.64
N LEU A 14 -5.32 5.03 0.41
CA LEU A 14 -5.58 4.02 -0.60
C LEU A 14 -4.36 3.87 -1.52
N THR A 15 -3.84 2.64 -1.62
CA THR A 15 -2.79 2.28 -2.57
C THR A 15 -3.38 1.39 -3.65
N VAL A 16 -3.22 1.78 -4.92
CA VAL A 16 -3.73 1.00 -6.05
C VAL A 16 -2.59 0.75 -7.04
N PHE A 17 -2.45 -0.49 -7.49
CA PHE A 17 -1.52 -0.90 -8.52
C PHE A 17 -2.30 -1.40 -9.74
N TRP A 18 -1.95 -0.92 -10.93
CA TRP A 18 -2.59 -1.28 -12.20
C TRP A 18 -1.59 -1.24 -13.36
N ASP A 19 -1.90 -1.92 -14.46
CA ASP A 19 -1.28 -1.73 -15.77
C ASP A 19 -2.34 -1.42 -16.85
N ALA A 20 -1.94 -1.45 -18.12
CA ALA A 20 -2.82 -1.26 -19.27
C ALA A 20 -3.95 -2.31 -19.38
N GLN A 21 -3.85 -3.45 -18.70
CA GLN A 21 -4.87 -4.50 -18.65
C GLN A 21 -5.79 -4.36 -17.42
N GLY A 22 -5.46 -3.46 -16.48
CA GLY A 22 -6.31 -3.09 -15.36
C GLY A 22 -5.64 -3.27 -13.99
N VAL A 23 -6.46 -3.25 -12.95
CA VAL A 23 -6.00 -3.25 -11.55
C VAL A 23 -5.46 -4.63 -11.14
N PHE A 24 -4.35 -4.62 -10.39
CA PHE A 24 -3.74 -5.80 -9.77
C PHE A 24 -4.01 -5.88 -8.28
N LEU A 25 -3.90 -4.74 -7.58
CA LEU A 25 -3.99 -4.68 -6.13
C LEU A 25 -4.60 -3.35 -5.71
N LEU A 26 -5.51 -3.41 -4.75
CA LEU A 26 -6.09 -2.27 -4.06
C LEU A 26 -5.95 -2.54 -2.56
N ASP A 27 -5.17 -1.73 -1.86
CA ASP A 27 -4.86 -1.88 -0.43
C ASP A 27 -5.24 -0.59 0.30
N LEU A 28 -6.03 -0.74 1.37
CA LEU A 28 -6.48 0.36 2.22
C LEU A 28 -5.66 0.33 3.51
N LEU A 29 -4.89 1.37 3.75
CA LEU A 29 -4.16 1.56 4.99
C LEU A 29 -4.94 2.54 5.86
N GLU A 30 -5.41 2.07 7.01
CA GLU A 30 -6.15 2.88 7.98
C GLU A 30 -5.26 3.93 8.67
N ALA A 31 -3.93 3.78 8.57
CA ALA A 31 -2.97 4.76 9.01
C ALA A 31 -2.68 5.78 7.90
N GLY A 32 -2.75 7.07 8.24
CA GLY A 32 -2.45 8.16 7.31
C GLY A 32 -0.99 8.28 6.87
N THR A 33 -0.14 7.27 7.11
CA THR A 33 1.26 7.23 6.70
C THR A 33 1.65 5.77 6.42
N ILE A 34 2.24 5.52 5.25
CA ILE A 34 2.87 4.23 4.94
C ILE A 34 4.18 4.15 5.72
N ASN A 35 4.28 3.16 6.61
CA ASN A 35 5.58 2.76 7.15
C ASN A 35 6.27 1.76 6.21
N ALA A 36 7.58 1.58 6.37
CA ALA A 36 8.36 0.70 5.51
C ALA A 36 7.85 -0.76 5.53
N THR A 37 7.44 -1.28 6.69
CA THR A 37 6.91 -2.64 6.84
C THR A 37 5.64 -2.83 6.01
N GLN A 38 4.68 -1.91 6.14
CA GLN A 38 3.43 -1.92 5.38
C GLN A 38 3.69 -1.83 3.87
N CYS A 39 4.65 -1.01 3.45
CA CYS A 39 5.05 -0.93 2.04
C CYS A 39 5.59 -2.27 1.53
N CYS A 40 6.52 -2.89 2.26
CA CYS A 40 7.09 -4.18 1.91
C CYS A 40 6.02 -5.28 1.84
N ASP A 41 5.06 -5.28 2.77
CA ASP A 41 3.94 -6.22 2.76
C ASP A 41 3.05 -6.03 1.53
N THR A 42 2.66 -4.78 1.22
CA THR A 42 1.87 -4.47 0.03
C THR A 42 2.62 -4.85 -1.26
N LEU A 43 3.93 -4.61 -1.35
CA LEU A 43 4.75 -5.03 -2.50
C LEU A 43 4.85 -6.55 -2.62
N SER A 44 4.92 -7.27 -1.51
CA SER A 44 4.91 -8.74 -1.50
C SER A 44 3.57 -9.28 -2.01
N LYS A 45 2.44 -8.69 -1.57
CA LYS A 45 1.10 -9.00 -2.11
C LYS A 45 1.02 -8.71 -3.61
N LEU A 46 1.58 -7.58 -4.06
CA LEU A 46 1.60 -7.21 -5.47
C LEU A 46 2.36 -8.23 -6.32
N LYS A 47 3.54 -8.67 -5.85
CA LYS A 47 4.34 -9.69 -6.53
C LYS A 47 3.56 -10.98 -6.74
N GLU A 48 2.84 -11.44 -5.70
CA GLU A 48 1.98 -12.62 -5.79
C GLU A 48 0.78 -12.39 -6.73
N ALA A 49 0.15 -11.21 -6.70
CA ALA A 49 -0.95 -10.86 -7.59
C ALA A 49 -0.54 -10.86 -9.07
N ILE A 50 0.65 -10.32 -9.37
CA ILE A 50 1.23 -10.35 -10.72
C ILE A 50 1.51 -11.80 -11.16
N ARG A 51 2.09 -12.64 -10.28
CA ARG A 51 2.35 -14.07 -10.59
C ARG A 51 1.08 -14.88 -10.78
N LYS A 52 -0.05 -14.49 -10.18
CA LYS A 52 -1.33 -15.19 -10.37
C LYS A 52 -2.02 -14.79 -11.68
N LYS A 53 -1.81 -13.55 -12.14
CA LYS A 53 -2.50 -12.97 -13.30
C LYS A 53 -1.76 -13.21 -14.62
N ARG A 54 -0.46 -13.51 -14.57
CA ARG A 54 0.39 -13.90 -15.71
C ARG A 54 0.89 -15.32 -15.51
#